data_AF-A0A3C1T3C4-F1
#
_entry.id   AF-A0A3C1T3C4-F1
#
_cell.length_a   1.000
_cell.length_b   1.000
_cell.length_c   1.000
_cell.angle_alpha   90.00
_cell.angle_beta   90.00
_cell.angle_gamma   90.00
#
_symmetry.space_group_name_H-M   'P 1'
#
loop_
_entity.id
_entity.type
_entity.pdbx_description
1 polymer ?
#
loop_
_entity_poly.entity_id
_entity_poly.type
_entity_poly.pdbx_seq_one_letter_code
_entity_poly.pdbx_strand_id
1 'polypeptide(L)'
;MFAFITTLGFAQSDRFWSENYGARGSFVTDKAVARQSFPKEFKLFNLNIEPLRQELFSIVDQSSRRTAVISLPNAAGTLEQFEVYEASNFAAPLQARFPEIRAYSGRGITDKAATLKLSISPQGIQTMVFRSEKANEFIEPYSIDHKVYAVFESQRDKGRLPWTCSTEDQQYNSSLRSQMPSTNIVGSSAGELKTMRLAQSCNGEYANWFGATSSAQVALVLAGFNATLTRCNGCYEKDLALHLNL
;
A
#
# COMPACT_ATOMS: atom_id res chain seq x y z
N MET A 1 -31.65 -24.29 -41.50
CA MET A 1 -30.25 -23.91 -41.23
C MET A 1 -30.24 -23.19 -39.88
N PHE A 2 -29.98 -23.92 -38.79
CA PHE A 2 -29.92 -23.34 -37.44
C PHE A 2 -28.51 -22.83 -37.19
N ALA A 3 -28.37 -21.51 -37.03
CA ALA A 3 -27.12 -20.87 -36.68
C ALA A 3 -26.86 -21.02 -35.18
N PHE A 4 -25.84 -21.78 -34.81
CA PHE A 4 -25.33 -21.86 -33.46
C PHE A 4 -24.44 -20.63 -33.22
N ILE A 5 -24.89 -19.70 -32.37
CA ILE A 5 -24.06 -18.59 -31.90
C ILE A 5 -23.35 -19.08 -30.64
N THR A 6 -22.07 -19.43 -30.78
CA THR A 6 -21.18 -19.73 -29.65
C THR A 6 -20.63 -18.41 -29.10
N THR A 7 -21.19 -17.93 -28.00
CA THR A 7 -20.57 -16.87 -27.21
C THR A 7 -19.36 -17.43 -26.46
N LEU A 8 -18.15 -17.08 -26.89
CA LEU A 8 -16.93 -17.33 -26.14
C LEU A 8 -16.90 -16.37 -24.93
N GLY A 9 -17.35 -16.85 -23.78
CA GLY A 9 -17.12 -16.17 -22.50
C GLY A 9 -15.66 -16.35 -22.09
N PHE A 10 -14.87 -15.28 -22.14
CA PHE A 10 -13.53 -15.25 -21.53
C PHE A 10 -13.68 -15.11 -20.02
N ALA A 11 -13.86 -16.23 -19.31
CA ALA A 11 -13.55 -16.29 -17.89
C ALA A 11 -12.07 -16.65 -17.76
N GLN A 12 -11.17 -15.68 -17.95
CA GLN A 12 -9.78 -15.85 -17.53
C GLN A 12 -9.74 -15.68 -16.01
N SER A 13 -9.76 -16.80 -15.29
CA SER A 13 -9.44 -16.81 -13.86
C SER A 13 -7.98 -16.41 -13.69
N ASP A 14 -7.73 -15.29 -13.03
CA ASP A 14 -6.39 -14.85 -12.71
C ASP A 14 -5.74 -15.74 -11.63
N ARG A 15 -4.40 -15.80 -11.65
CA ARG A 15 -3.62 -16.64 -10.75
C ARG A 15 -3.70 -16.17 -9.28
N PHE A 16 -3.86 -14.87 -9.06
CA PHE A 16 -3.79 -14.26 -7.74
C PHE A 16 -5.18 -13.84 -7.23
N TRP A 17 -6.07 -13.38 -8.12
CA TRP A 17 -7.32 -12.75 -7.73
C TRP A 17 -8.55 -13.42 -8.33
N SER A 18 -9.62 -13.44 -7.54
CA SER A 18 -10.97 -13.74 -8.02
C SER A 18 -11.97 -12.76 -7.44
N GLU A 19 -12.94 -12.31 -8.26
CA GLU A 19 -14.02 -11.45 -7.78
C GLU A 19 -14.82 -12.15 -6.67
N ASN A 20 -15.13 -11.42 -5.61
CA ASN A 20 -15.95 -11.91 -4.51
C ASN A 20 -17.31 -11.21 -4.53
N TYR A 21 -18.35 -11.94 -4.92
CA TYR A 21 -19.74 -11.47 -4.94
C TYR A 21 -20.49 -11.71 -3.63
N GLY A 22 -19.79 -12.12 -2.57
CA GLY A 22 -20.36 -12.33 -1.25
C GLY A 22 -20.96 -11.04 -0.68
N ALA A 23 -22.08 -11.16 0.03
CA ALA A 23 -22.70 -10.01 0.65
C ALA A 23 -21.74 -9.40 1.70
N ARG A 24 -21.73 -8.07 1.82
CA ARG A 24 -20.79 -7.33 2.69
C ARG A 24 -20.88 -7.72 4.19
N GLY A 25 -21.92 -8.43 4.62
CA GLY A 25 -22.10 -8.96 5.99
C GLY A 25 -21.77 -10.45 6.18
N SER A 26 -21.33 -11.16 5.13
CA SER A 26 -21.02 -12.59 5.20
C SER A 26 -19.65 -12.90 5.82
N PHE A 27 -18.86 -11.88 6.16
CA PHE A 27 -17.49 -12.03 6.65
C PHE A 27 -17.33 -11.35 8.00
N VAL A 28 -16.55 -11.96 8.89
CA VAL A 28 -16.00 -11.25 10.05
C VAL A 28 -14.93 -10.30 9.55
N THR A 29 -15.14 -9.00 9.75
CA THR A 29 -14.28 -7.96 9.18
C THR A 29 -12.98 -7.79 9.97
N ASP A 30 -11.92 -7.38 9.28
CA ASP A 30 -10.69 -6.93 9.93
C ASP A 30 -10.96 -5.67 10.76
N LYS A 31 -10.23 -5.51 11.87
CA LYS A 31 -10.33 -4.34 12.75
C LYS A 31 -10.13 -3.00 12.02
N ALA A 32 -9.33 -2.97 10.95
CA ALA A 32 -9.09 -1.78 10.15
C ALA A 32 -10.34 -1.30 9.41
N VAL A 33 -11.31 -2.20 9.14
CA VAL A 33 -12.59 -1.87 8.48
C VAL A 33 -13.48 -0.99 9.36
N ALA A 34 -13.33 -1.06 10.69
CA ALA A 34 -14.11 -0.28 11.64
C ALA A 34 -13.70 1.21 11.70
N ARG A 35 -12.62 1.62 11.03
CA ARG A 35 -12.16 3.01 11.04
C ARG A 35 -13.14 3.92 10.29
N GLN A 36 -13.34 5.14 10.79
CA GLN A 36 -14.26 6.11 10.15
C GLN A 36 -13.87 6.48 8.72
N SER A 37 -12.59 6.35 8.36
CA SER A 37 -12.06 6.62 7.03
C SER A 37 -12.13 5.42 6.08
N PHE A 38 -12.71 4.29 6.48
CA PHE A 38 -12.89 3.16 5.57
C PHE A 38 -13.88 3.55 4.45
N PRO A 39 -13.61 3.19 3.18
CA PRO A 39 -14.45 3.56 2.05
C PRO A 39 -15.88 3.02 2.19
N LYS A 40 -16.86 3.79 1.71
CA LYS A 40 -18.25 3.32 1.61
C LYS A 40 -18.49 2.52 0.33
N GLU A 41 -17.72 2.82 -0.71
CA GLU A 41 -17.79 2.17 -2.01
C GLU A 41 -16.49 1.43 -2.26
N PHE A 42 -16.59 0.11 -2.37
CA PHE A 42 -15.48 -0.78 -2.63
C PHE A 42 -16.01 -2.07 -3.28
N LYS A 43 -15.13 -2.74 -4.01
CA LYS A 43 -15.34 -4.10 -4.51
C LYS A 43 -14.55 -5.09 -3.66
N LEU A 44 -15.04 -6.33 -3.57
CA LEU A 44 -14.37 -7.38 -2.82
C LEU A 44 -13.72 -8.38 -3.76
N PHE A 45 -12.52 -8.81 -3.41
CA PHE A 45 -11.76 -9.82 -4.13
C PHE A 45 -11.17 -10.84 -3.16
N ASN A 46 -11.10 -12.09 -3.57
CA ASN A 46 -10.32 -13.11 -2.86
C ASN A 46 -8.88 -13.08 -3.39
N LEU A 47 -7.92 -13.11 -2.47
CA LEU A 47 -6.50 -13.21 -2.77
C LEU A 47 -6.01 -14.64 -2.53
N ASN A 48 -5.41 -15.24 -3.55
CA ASN A 48 -4.52 -16.38 -3.40
C ASN A 48 -3.10 -15.86 -3.14
N ILE A 49 -2.74 -15.77 -1.85
CA ILE A 49 -1.50 -15.11 -1.43
C ILE A 49 -0.26 -15.92 -1.79
N GLU A 50 -0.32 -17.26 -1.78
CA GLU A 50 0.87 -18.09 -1.96
C GLU A 50 1.52 -17.92 -3.34
N PRO A 51 0.79 -17.99 -4.47
CA PRO A 51 1.38 -17.73 -5.77
C PRO A 51 1.90 -16.30 -5.93
N LEU A 52 1.22 -15.30 -5.34
CA LEU A 52 1.66 -13.91 -5.36
C LEU A 52 2.96 -13.73 -4.58
N ARG A 53 3.04 -14.32 -3.38
CA ARG A 53 4.23 -14.31 -2.53
C ARG A 53 5.41 -14.98 -3.25
N GLN A 54 5.20 -16.14 -3.86
CA GLN A 54 6.23 -16.82 -4.65
C GLN A 54 6.77 -15.94 -5.79
N GLU A 55 5.88 -15.28 -6.54
CA GLU A 55 6.29 -14.41 -7.65
C GLU A 55 7.08 -13.20 -7.14
N LEU A 56 6.60 -12.52 -6.09
CA LEU A 56 7.26 -11.36 -5.49
C LEU A 56 8.62 -11.72 -4.87
N PHE A 57 8.71 -12.84 -4.16
CA PHE A 57 9.96 -13.25 -3.51
C PHE A 57 10.96 -13.86 -4.49
N SER A 58 10.53 -14.23 -5.70
CA SER A 58 11.44 -14.72 -6.75
C SER A 58 12.42 -13.67 -7.27
N ILE A 59 12.19 -12.38 -6.97
CA ILE A 59 13.03 -11.26 -7.44
C ILE A 59 13.84 -10.60 -6.32
N VAL A 60 13.68 -11.07 -5.08
CA VAL A 60 14.42 -10.57 -3.92
C VAL A 60 15.81 -11.19 -3.91
N ASP A 61 16.84 -10.37 -3.65
CA ASP A 61 18.25 -10.78 -3.55
C ASP A 61 18.80 -11.55 -4.78
N GLN A 62 18.13 -11.48 -5.94
CA GLN A 62 18.54 -12.14 -7.18
C GLN A 62 19.31 -11.19 -8.12
N SER A 63 20.47 -11.66 -8.60
CA SER A 63 21.27 -10.91 -9.58
C SER A 63 20.72 -11.00 -11.01
N SER A 64 20.07 -12.12 -11.36
CA SER A 64 19.63 -12.45 -12.72
C SER A 64 18.23 -11.95 -13.08
N ARG A 65 17.31 -11.87 -12.12
CA ARG A 65 15.94 -11.38 -12.32
C ARG A 65 15.57 -10.41 -11.21
N ARG A 66 15.40 -9.13 -11.57
CA ARG A 66 15.08 -8.05 -10.62
C ARG A 66 13.65 -7.54 -10.73
N THR A 67 12.89 -8.02 -11.72
CA THR A 67 11.50 -7.64 -11.94
C THR A 67 10.59 -8.84 -12.09
N ALA A 68 9.36 -8.68 -11.63
CA ALA A 68 8.28 -9.65 -11.78
C ALA A 68 7.05 -8.94 -12.33
N VAL A 69 6.18 -9.70 -13.00
CA VAL A 69 4.89 -9.18 -13.47
C VAL A 69 3.80 -9.78 -12.60
N ILE A 70 3.01 -8.92 -11.97
CA ILE A 70 1.86 -9.30 -11.16
C ILE A 70 0.59 -8.64 -11.70
N SER A 71 -0.56 -9.23 -11.39
CA SER A 71 -1.87 -8.63 -11.64
C SER A 71 -2.49 -8.14 -10.33
N LEU A 72 -3.22 -7.02 -10.40
CA LEU A 72 -4.01 -6.47 -9.32
C LEU A 72 -5.37 -6.00 -9.84
N PRO A 73 -6.47 -6.18 -9.08
CA PRO A 73 -7.75 -5.58 -9.40
C PRO A 73 -7.72 -4.07 -9.16
N ASN A 74 -8.38 -3.31 -10.02
CA ASN A 74 -8.65 -1.89 -9.82
C ASN A 74 -10.06 -1.65 -9.24
N ALA A 75 -10.42 -0.41 -8.92
CA ALA A 75 -11.71 -0.09 -8.32
C ALA A 75 -12.89 -0.33 -9.28
N ALA A 76 -12.64 -0.31 -10.60
CA ALA A 76 -13.60 -0.71 -11.62
C ALA A 76 -13.80 -2.24 -11.71
N GLY A 77 -13.02 -3.03 -10.97
CA GLY A 77 -13.08 -4.49 -10.91
C GLY A 77 -12.32 -5.21 -12.02
N THR A 78 -11.64 -4.47 -12.90
CA THR A 78 -10.80 -5.07 -13.95
C THR A 78 -9.41 -5.35 -13.41
N LEU A 79 -8.79 -6.42 -13.89
CA LEU A 79 -7.42 -6.75 -13.56
C LEU A 79 -6.43 -5.99 -14.43
N GLU A 80 -5.39 -5.46 -13.81
CA GLU A 80 -4.31 -4.74 -14.46
C GLU A 80 -2.97 -5.36 -14.11
N GLN A 81 -2.04 -5.34 -15.06
CA GLN A 81 -0.70 -5.88 -14.87
C GLN A 81 0.29 -4.78 -14.49
N PHE A 82 1.20 -5.12 -13.59
CA PHE A 82 2.29 -4.26 -13.12
C PHE A 82 3.60 -5.01 -13.20
N GLU A 83 4.63 -4.36 -13.75
CA GLU A 83 6.01 -4.79 -13.56
C GLU A 83 6.50 -4.20 -12.23
N VAL A 84 6.92 -5.07 -11.31
CA VAL A 84 7.35 -4.72 -9.95
C VAL A 84 8.81 -5.06 -9.72
N TYR A 85 9.46 -4.27 -8.87
CA TYR A 85 10.80 -4.50 -8.35
C TYR A 85 10.81 -4.24 -6.83
N GLU A 86 11.76 -4.83 -6.13
CA GLU A 86 11.91 -4.63 -4.69
C GLU A 86 12.30 -3.18 -4.37
N ALA A 87 11.57 -2.57 -3.44
CA ALA A 87 11.80 -1.23 -2.93
C ALA A 87 11.70 -1.26 -1.40
N SER A 88 12.64 -1.96 -0.76
CA SER A 88 12.62 -2.17 0.69
C SER A 88 12.68 -0.86 1.47
N ASN A 89 11.86 -0.77 2.52
CA ASN A 89 11.90 0.33 3.49
C ASN A 89 12.76 -0.02 4.71
N PHE A 90 13.45 -1.16 4.72
CA PHE A 90 14.32 -1.60 5.82
C PHE A 90 15.79 -1.54 5.41
N ALA A 91 16.64 -1.07 6.32
CA ALA A 91 18.07 -1.22 6.19
C ALA A 91 18.46 -2.71 6.17
N ALA A 92 19.55 -3.06 5.47
CA ALA A 92 19.95 -4.45 5.24
C ALA A 92 20.01 -5.33 6.53
N PRO A 93 20.54 -4.86 7.67
CA PRO A 93 20.54 -5.66 8.90
C PRO A 93 19.14 -5.95 9.46
N LEU A 94 18.21 -5.00 9.32
CA LEU A 94 16.83 -5.18 9.76
C LEU A 94 16.08 -6.11 8.80
N GLN A 95 16.29 -5.92 7.49
CA GLN A 95 15.69 -6.74 6.45
C GLN A 95 16.10 -8.22 6.58
N ALA A 96 17.36 -8.50 6.92
CA ALA A 96 17.86 -9.84 7.17
C ALA A 96 17.19 -10.53 8.37
N ARG A 97 16.75 -9.76 9.38
CA ARG A 97 16.04 -10.28 10.55
C ARG A 97 14.56 -10.55 10.28
N PHE A 98 13.95 -9.82 9.33
CA PHE A 98 12.53 -9.92 8.98
C PHE A 98 12.36 -10.12 7.46
N PRO A 99 12.84 -11.23 6.89
CA PRO A 99 12.88 -11.42 5.43
C PRO A 99 11.49 -11.54 4.80
N GLU A 100 10.46 -11.87 5.58
CA GLU A 100 9.08 -12.01 5.11
C GLU A 100 8.31 -10.69 4.99
N ILE A 101 8.87 -9.58 5.52
CA ILE A 101 8.29 -8.24 5.45
C ILE A 101 9.04 -7.49 4.35
N ARG A 102 8.33 -7.19 3.25
CA ARG A 102 8.92 -6.60 2.05
C ARG A 102 8.05 -5.48 1.49
N ALA A 103 8.66 -4.62 0.70
CA ALA A 103 8.00 -3.56 -0.03
C ALA A 103 8.47 -3.55 -1.48
N TYR A 104 7.56 -3.24 -2.38
CA TYR A 104 7.76 -3.27 -3.82
C TYR A 104 7.22 -1.98 -4.43
N SER A 105 7.90 -1.54 -5.48
CA SER A 105 7.41 -0.48 -6.35
C SER A 105 7.17 -1.07 -7.73
N GLY A 106 6.15 -0.58 -8.42
CA GLY A 106 5.84 -1.06 -9.76
C GLY A 106 5.37 0.03 -10.72
N ARG A 107 5.40 -0.31 -12.00
CA ARG A 107 4.86 0.49 -13.11
C ARG A 107 3.79 -0.33 -13.82
N GLY A 108 2.68 0.32 -14.15
CA GLY A 108 1.60 -0.34 -14.86
C GLY A 108 2.03 -0.70 -16.29
N ILE A 109 1.71 -1.93 -16.70
CA ILE A 109 1.84 -2.42 -18.07
C ILE A 109 0.56 -2.13 -18.83
N THR A 110 -0.59 -2.40 -18.20
CA THR A 110 -1.92 -2.12 -18.76
C THR A 110 -2.21 -0.62 -18.79
N ASP A 111 -1.95 0.08 -17.68
CA ASP A 111 -1.99 1.54 -17.58
C ASP A 111 -0.58 2.08 -17.35
N LYS A 112 0.04 2.61 -18.41
CA LYS A 112 1.43 3.12 -18.37
C LYS A 112 1.61 4.35 -17.49
N ALA A 113 0.52 5.04 -17.12
CA ALA A 113 0.57 6.20 -16.22
C ALA A 113 0.47 5.80 -14.74
N ALA A 114 0.16 4.54 -14.44
CA ALA A 114 -0.01 4.07 -13.06
C ALA A 114 1.32 3.65 -12.43
N THR A 115 1.52 4.02 -11.16
CA THR A 115 2.61 3.51 -10.33
C THR A 115 2.07 2.82 -9.09
N LEU A 116 2.66 1.69 -8.75
CA LEU A 116 2.25 0.83 -7.64
C LEU A 116 3.23 0.95 -6.48
N LYS A 117 2.70 1.04 -5.26
CA LYS A 117 3.40 0.73 -4.02
C LYS A 117 2.70 -0.44 -3.34
N LEU A 118 3.42 -1.51 -3.08
CA LEU A 118 2.89 -2.76 -2.50
C LEU A 118 3.75 -3.18 -1.32
N SER A 119 3.12 -3.36 -0.16
CA SER A 119 3.75 -4.00 1.00
C SER A 119 3.21 -5.42 1.16
N ILE A 120 4.07 -6.36 1.53
CA ILE A 120 3.71 -7.74 1.88
C ILE A 120 4.34 -8.14 3.20
N SER A 121 3.60 -8.91 3.99
CA SER A 121 4.05 -9.50 5.25
C SER A 121 3.33 -10.84 5.47
N PRO A 122 3.62 -11.57 6.57
CA PRO A 122 2.77 -12.69 6.98
C PRO A 122 1.29 -12.30 7.19
N GLN A 123 0.99 -11.03 7.48
CA GLN A 123 -0.37 -10.50 7.67
C GLN A 123 -1.04 -10.05 6.35
N GLY A 124 -0.57 -10.55 5.21
CA GLY A 124 -1.12 -10.22 3.90
C GLY A 124 -0.46 -9.00 3.24
N ILE A 125 -1.19 -8.34 2.34
CA ILE A 125 -0.69 -7.23 1.52
C ILE A 125 -1.47 -5.94 1.75
N GLN A 126 -0.84 -4.82 1.42
CA GLN A 126 -1.54 -3.55 1.22
C GLN A 126 -0.94 -2.84 0.03
N THR A 127 -1.77 -2.16 -0.75
CA THR A 127 -1.31 -1.42 -1.91
C THR A 127 -1.77 0.03 -1.90
N MET A 128 -1.08 0.84 -2.69
CA MET A 128 -1.52 2.13 -3.17
C MET A 128 -1.11 2.26 -4.63
N VAL A 129 -2.09 2.47 -5.51
CA VAL A 129 -1.87 2.73 -6.94
C VAL A 129 -2.08 4.21 -7.18
N PHE A 130 -1.02 4.88 -7.60
CA PHE A 130 -1.10 6.26 -8.05
C PHE A 130 -1.63 6.30 -9.47
N ARG A 131 -2.63 7.12 -9.71
CA ARG A 131 -3.20 7.37 -11.04
C ARG A 131 -2.89 8.80 -11.48
N SER A 132 -2.74 9.00 -12.78
CA SER A 132 -2.71 10.34 -13.36
C SER A 132 -4.13 10.84 -13.56
N GLU A 133 -4.44 12.06 -13.13
CA GLU A 133 -5.75 12.72 -13.31
C GLU A 133 -6.96 11.97 -12.72
N LYS A 134 -6.74 10.95 -11.88
CA LYS A 134 -7.79 10.19 -11.18
C LYS A 134 -7.44 10.01 -9.71
N ALA A 135 -8.42 9.62 -8.92
CA ALA A 135 -8.20 9.23 -7.54
C ALA A 135 -7.21 8.05 -7.45
N ASN A 136 -6.36 8.06 -6.43
CA ASN A 136 -5.49 6.92 -6.15
C ASN A 136 -6.35 5.75 -5.64
N GLU A 137 -5.93 4.53 -5.96
CA GLU A 137 -6.65 3.32 -5.56
C GLU A 137 -5.88 2.56 -4.48
N PHE A 138 -6.61 1.83 -3.67
CA PHE A 138 -6.08 1.06 -2.55
C PHE A 138 -6.65 -0.35 -2.55
N ILE A 139 -5.81 -1.29 -2.14
CA ILE A 139 -6.21 -2.66 -1.81
C ILE A 139 -5.81 -2.90 -0.36
N GLU A 140 -6.78 -3.28 0.47
CA GLU A 140 -6.60 -3.53 1.90
C GLU A 140 -7.36 -4.77 2.36
N PRO A 141 -6.88 -5.48 3.40
CA PRO A 141 -7.61 -6.59 3.98
C PRO A 141 -9.01 -6.16 4.43
N TYR A 142 -10.00 -6.98 4.09
CA TYR A 142 -11.40 -6.79 4.49
C TYR A 142 -11.83 -7.82 5.52
N SER A 143 -11.51 -9.10 5.31
CA SER A 143 -11.82 -10.17 6.27
C SER A 143 -10.72 -10.32 7.31
N ILE A 144 -11.08 -10.76 8.52
CA ILE A 144 -10.14 -10.98 9.64
C ILE A 144 -9.06 -12.03 9.33
N ASP A 145 -9.35 -12.98 8.43
CA ASP A 145 -8.40 -14.01 7.99
C ASP A 145 -7.50 -13.56 6.82
N HIS A 146 -7.62 -12.29 6.41
CA HIS A 146 -6.84 -11.66 5.33
C HIS A 146 -6.89 -12.38 3.99
N LYS A 147 -7.99 -13.08 3.70
CA LYS A 147 -8.25 -13.72 2.38
C LYS A 147 -9.10 -12.86 1.46
N VAL A 148 -9.97 -12.04 2.02
CA VAL A 148 -10.83 -11.12 1.26
C VAL A 148 -10.27 -9.71 1.40
N TYR A 149 -10.15 -9.00 0.28
CA TYR A 149 -9.62 -7.66 0.20
C TYR A 149 -10.66 -6.70 -0.39
N ALA A 150 -10.68 -5.48 0.13
CA ALA A 150 -11.43 -4.38 -0.42
C ALA A 150 -10.56 -3.58 -1.39
N VAL A 151 -11.11 -3.31 -2.58
CA VAL A 151 -10.50 -2.50 -3.64
C VAL A 151 -11.34 -1.25 -3.85
N PHE A 152 -10.72 -0.07 -3.74
CA PHE A 152 -11.45 1.20 -3.73
C PHE A 152 -10.59 2.39 -4.15
N GLU A 153 -11.26 3.45 -4.59
CA GLU A 153 -10.65 4.76 -4.83
C GLU A 153 -10.58 5.59 -3.54
N SER A 154 -9.63 6.51 -3.49
CA SER A 154 -9.50 7.47 -2.40
C SER A 154 -10.79 8.31 -2.26
N GLN A 155 -11.51 8.16 -1.15
CA GLN A 155 -12.68 8.98 -0.85
C GLN A 155 -12.27 10.12 0.09
N ARG A 156 -12.34 11.37 -0.38
CA ARG A 156 -11.95 12.56 0.40
C ARG A 156 -13.17 13.22 1.03
N ASP A 157 -13.75 12.60 2.06
CA ASP A 157 -14.77 13.25 2.91
C ASP A 157 -14.06 14.20 3.90
N LYS A 158 -13.85 15.46 3.51
CA LYS A 158 -13.29 16.50 4.39
C LYS A 158 -14.21 16.71 5.60
N GLY A 159 -13.66 16.65 6.83
CA GLY A 159 -14.35 17.12 8.04
C GLY A 159 -15.26 16.12 8.77
N ARG A 160 -15.17 14.81 8.51
CA ARG A 160 -15.99 13.78 9.23
C ARG A 160 -15.45 13.36 10.59
N LEU A 161 -14.19 13.65 10.91
CA LEU A 161 -13.67 13.32 12.25
C LEU A 161 -14.35 14.26 13.26
N PRO A 162 -15.05 13.72 14.28
CA PRO A 162 -15.77 14.52 15.28
C PRO A 162 -14.84 15.41 16.12
N TRP A 163 -13.54 15.16 16.03
CA TRP A 163 -12.50 15.93 16.69
C TRP A 163 -11.62 16.58 15.63
N THR A 164 -11.56 17.91 15.65
CA THR A 164 -10.52 18.66 14.95
C THR A 164 -9.31 18.68 15.86
N CYS A 165 -8.18 18.17 15.36
CA CYS A 165 -6.92 18.25 16.09
C CYS A 165 -6.65 19.72 16.43
N SER A 166 -6.83 20.07 17.70
CA SER A 166 -6.75 21.45 18.20
C SER A 166 -5.33 21.81 18.62
N THR A 167 -4.34 20.98 18.25
CA THR A 167 -2.93 21.27 18.49
C THR A 167 -2.65 22.68 17.99
N GLU A 168 -2.13 23.54 18.87
CA GLU A 168 -1.82 24.93 18.58
C GLU A 168 -0.61 25.02 17.63
N ASP A 169 -0.74 24.53 16.40
CA ASP A 169 0.27 24.61 15.36
C ASP A 169 0.55 26.07 14.95
N GLN A 170 -0.34 27.01 15.30
CA GLN A 170 -0.24 28.42 14.90
C GLN A 170 0.93 29.16 15.57
N GLN A 171 1.23 28.91 16.86
CA GLN A 171 2.32 29.61 17.54
C GLN A 171 3.70 29.11 17.10
N TYR A 172 3.83 27.81 16.82
CA TYR A 172 5.10 27.23 16.36
C TYR A 172 5.36 27.51 14.87
N ASN A 173 4.32 27.50 14.02
CA ASN A 173 4.50 27.84 12.59
C ASN A 173 4.81 29.33 12.35
N SER A 174 4.22 30.24 13.12
CA SER A 174 4.46 31.68 12.93
C SER A 174 5.89 32.09 13.30
N SER A 175 6.41 31.54 14.40
CA SER A 175 7.80 31.73 14.81
C SER A 175 8.79 31.09 13.83
N LEU A 176 8.55 29.86 13.36
CA LEU A 176 9.39 29.22 12.33
C LEU A 176 9.37 29.96 11.00
N ARG A 177 8.20 30.44 10.53
CA ARG A 177 8.10 31.25 9.31
C ARG A 177 8.84 32.57 9.41
N SER A 178 8.84 33.20 10.60
CA SER A 178 9.59 34.43 10.83
C SER A 178 11.11 34.21 10.84
N GLN A 179 11.57 32.98 11.09
CA GLN A 179 12.98 32.58 11.09
C GLN A 179 13.44 31.99 9.75
N MET A 180 12.52 31.60 8.85
CA MET A 180 12.87 31.24 7.48
C MET A 180 13.07 32.51 6.65
N PRO A 181 14.25 32.72 6.05
CA PRO A 181 14.42 33.78 5.07
C PRO A 181 13.38 33.58 3.97
N SER A 182 12.62 34.63 3.66
CA SER A 182 11.71 34.73 2.52
C SER A 182 12.50 34.81 1.19
N THR A 183 13.51 33.97 1.04
CA THR A 183 14.19 33.73 -0.22
C THR A 183 13.45 32.63 -0.93
N ASN A 184 13.23 32.79 -2.23
CA ASN A 184 12.80 31.71 -3.12
C ASN A 184 13.67 30.47 -2.88
N ILE A 185 13.23 29.58 -1.97
CA ILE A 185 13.87 28.29 -1.77
C ILE A 185 13.53 27.53 -3.04
N VAL A 186 14.45 27.60 -3.99
CA VAL A 186 14.46 26.73 -5.16
C VAL A 186 14.47 25.33 -4.56
N GLY A 187 13.32 24.65 -4.61
CA GLY A 187 13.25 23.24 -4.30
C GLY A 187 14.35 22.56 -5.09
N SER A 188 15.17 21.76 -4.43
CA SER A 188 16.33 21.11 -5.06
C SER A 188 15.86 20.29 -6.27
N SER A 189 16.03 20.85 -7.47
CA SER A 189 15.75 20.20 -8.76
C SER A 189 16.92 19.31 -9.20
N ALA A 190 17.70 18.77 -8.26
CA ALA A 190 18.86 17.93 -8.57
C ALA A 190 18.47 16.65 -9.34
N GLY A 191 17.18 16.28 -9.39
CA GLY A 191 16.72 15.05 -10.03
C GLY A 191 17.18 13.78 -9.31
N GLU A 192 17.72 13.93 -8.10
CA GLU A 192 18.28 12.85 -7.29
C GLU A 192 17.30 12.47 -6.19
N LEU A 193 17.03 11.17 -6.08
CA LEU A 193 16.27 10.60 -4.96
C LEU A 193 17.19 10.52 -3.73
N LYS A 194 16.82 11.20 -2.63
CA LYS A 194 17.59 11.14 -1.38
C LYS A 194 17.01 10.10 -0.43
N THR A 195 17.82 9.11 -0.05
CA THR A 195 17.46 8.14 0.99
C THR A 195 17.84 8.67 2.36
N MET A 196 16.86 8.84 3.24
CA MET A 196 17.05 9.28 4.62
C MET A 196 16.84 8.12 5.59
N ARG A 197 17.70 8.04 6.61
CA ARG A 197 17.53 7.08 7.71
C ARG A 197 16.45 7.56 8.66
N LEU A 198 15.42 6.75 8.88
CA LEU A 198 14.31 7.04 9.76
C LEU A 198 14.52 6.38 11.12
N ALA A 199 14.44 7.16 12.19
CA ALA A 199 14.28 6.63 13.54
C ALA A 199 12.80 6.72 13.91
N GLN A 200 12.17 5.58 14.18
CA GLN A 200 10.75 5.50 14.53
C GLN A 200 10.54 4.77 15.86
N SER A 201 9.65 5.31 16.69
CA SER A 201 9.18 4.69 17.93
C SER A 201 7.65 4.61 17.93
N CYS A 202 7.10 3.69 18.72
CA CYS A 202 5.68 3.63 19.02
C CYS A 202 5.45 3.37 20.51
N ASN A 203 4.26 3.71 20.98
CA ASN A 203 3.78 3.38 22.32
C ASN A 203 3.18 1.96 22.38
N GLY A 204 2.82 1.52 23.59
CA GLY A 204 2.22 0.21 23.81
C GLY A 204 0.83 0.08 23.17
N GLU A 205 0.06 1.16 23.09
CA GLU A 205 -1.26 1.19 22.47
C GLU A 205 -1.19 0.87 20.97
N TYR A 206 -0.21 1.45 20.26
CA TYR A 206 0.04 1.12 18.87
C TYR A 206 0.46 -0.35 18.72
N ALA A 207 1.40 -0.84 19.54
CA ALA A 207 1.84 -2.23 19.48
C ALA A 207 0.68 -3.21 19.72
N ASN A 208 -0.13 -2.95 20.76
CA ASN A 208 -1.32 -3.73 21.10
C ASN A 208 -2.37 -3.71 19.99
N TRP A 209 -2.53 -2.59 19.28
CA TRP A 209 -3.43 -2.54 18.12
C TRP A 209 -3.02 -3.57 17.06
N PHE A 210 -1.72 -3.77 16.81
CA PHE A 210 -1.21 -4.81 15.91
C PHE A 210 -1.18 -6.22 16.52
N GLY A 211 -1.59 -6.37 17.80
CA GLY A 211 -1.58 -7.65 18.52
C GLY A 211 -0.22 -8.01 19.13
N ALA A 212 0.73 -7.06 19.18
CA ALA A 212 2.03 -7.24 19.82
C ALA A 212 1.96 -6.82 21.30
N THR A 213 1.91 -7.79 22.20
CA THR A 213 1.87 -7.59 23.66
C THR A 213 3.23 -7.85 24.34
N SER A 214 4.21 -8.36 23.59
CA SER A 214 5.58 -8.57 24.05
C SER A 214 6.61 -8.29 22.95
N SER A 215 7.87 -8.11 23.32
CA SER A 215 8.98 -7.86 22.39
C SER A 215 9.20 -9.01 21.39
N ALA A 216 8.79 -10.24 21.72
CA ALA A 216 8.85 -11.38 20.80
C ALA A 216 7.96 -11.19 19.55
N GLN A 217 6.94 -10.32 19.64
CA GLN A 217 5.97 -10.06 18.57
C GLN A 217 6.28 -8.77 17.78
N VAL A 218 7.51 -8.25 17.87
CA VAL A 218 7.94 -7.02 17.18
C VAL A 218 7.71 -7.05 15.67
N ALA A 219 7.71 -8.24 15.04
CA ALA A 219 7.43 -8.40 13.62
C ALA A 219 6.05 -7.86 13.21
N LEU A 220 5.04 -7.94 14.09
CA LEU A 220 3.69 -7.42 13.83
C LEU A 220 3.68 -5.90 13.70
N VAL A 221 4.44 -5.23 14.57
CA VAL A 221 4.59 -3.77 14.57
C VAL A 221 5.38 -3.31 13.34
N LEU A 222 6.48 -4.02 13.04
CA LEU A 222 7.31 -3.74 11.87
C LEU A 222 6.56 -3.94 10.55
N ALA A 223 5.66 -4.93 10.47
CA ALA A 223 4.80 -5.11 9.29
C ALA A 223 3.88 -3.90 9.10
N GLY A 224 3.29 -3.38 10.18
CA GLY A 224 2.48 -2.15 10.16
C GLY A 224 3.27 -0.91 9.76
N PHE A 225 4.48 -0.73 10.29
CA PHE A 225 5.38 0.35 9.87
C PHE A 225 5.75 0.23 8.40
N ASN A 226 6.14 -0.96 7.93
CA ASN A 226 6.48 -1.17 6.52
C ASN A 226 5.30 -0.87 5.59
N ALA A 227 4.08 -1.31 5.94
CA ALA A 227 2.89 -1.02 5.14
C ALA A 227 2.60 0.48 5.05
N THR A 228 2.72 1.20 6.16
CA THR A 228 2.55 2.66 6.21
C THR A 228 3.63 3.37 5.40
N LEU A 229 4.90 3.04 5.65
CA LEU A 229 6.05 3.63 4.95
C LEU A 229 6.01 3.37 3.46
N THR A 230 5.58 2.19 3.01
CA THR A 230 5.45 1.87 1.58
C THR A 230 4.56 2.88 0.85
N ARG A 231 3.44 3.27 1.48
CA ARG A 231 2.51 4.27 0.92
C ARG A 231 3.05 5.68 1.05
N CYS A 232 3.57 6.04 2.22
CA CYS A 232 4.14 7.36 2.49
C CYS A 232 5.35 7.65 1.58
N ASN A 233 6.26 6.70 1.40
CA ASN A 233 7.38 6.80 0.47
C ASN A 233 6.89 6.97 -0.97
N GLY A 234 5.75 6.40 -1.36
CA GLY A 234 5.13 6.72 -2.65
C GLY A 234 4.84 8.21 -2.84
N CYS A 235 4.32 8.88 -1.80
CA CYS A 235 4.11 10.32 -1.83
C CYS A 235 5.44 11.10 -1.73
N TYR A 236 6.33 10.72 -0.82
CA TYR A 236 7.60 11.42 -0.61
C TYR A 236 8.54 11.34 -1.81
N GLU A 237 8.59 10.20 -2.49
CA GLU A 237 9.38 10.04 -3.71
C GLU A 237 8.81 10.89 -4.85
N LYS A 238 7.48 10.94 -4.97
CA LYS A 238 6.79 11.69 -6.02
C LYS A 238 6.89 13.20 -5.82
N ASP A 239 6.65 13.68 -4.60
CA ASP A 239 6.47 15.11 -4.32
C ASP A 239 7.77 15.77 -3.81
N LEU A 240 8.65 15.02 -3.14
CA LEU A 240 9.83 15.56 -2.46
C LEU A 240 11.15 14.95 -2.96
N ALA A 241 11.11 13.92 -3.81
CA ALA A 241 12.27 13.11 -4.16
C ALA A 241 13.01 12.57 -2.91
N LEU A 242 12.27 12.16 -1.89
CA LEU A 242 12.79 11.57 -0.65
C LEU A 242 12.29 10.14 -0.47
N HIS A 243 13.15 9.27 0.04
CA HIS A 243 12.80 7.91 0.47
C HIS A 243 13.24 7.69 1.92
N LEU A 244 12.32 7.28 2.79
CA LEU A 244 12.62 6.98 4.19
C LEU A 244 12.92 5.49 4.36
N ASN A 245 14.07 5.19 4.97
CA ASN A 245 14.53 3.83 5.22
C ASN A 245 14.73 3.60 6.73
N LEU A 246 14.08 2.58 7.28
CA LEU A 246 14.05 2.23 8.70
C LEU A 246 15.30 1.43 9.13
#